data_AF-A0AAD8KNP8-F1
#
_entry.id   AF-A0AAD8KNP8-F1
#
_cell.length_a   1.000
_cell.length_b   1.000
_cell.length_c   1.000
_cell.angle_alpha   90.00
_cell.angle_beta   90.00
_cell.angle_gamma   90.00
#
_symmetry.space_group_name_H-M   'P 1'
#
loop_
_entity.id
_entity.type
_entity.pdbx_description
1 polymer ?
#
loop_
_entity_poly.entity_id
_entity_poly.type
_entity_poly.pdbx_seq_one_letter_code
_entity_poly.pdbx_strand_id
1 'polypeptide(L)'
;MSGLAPSTQKSTIFFCNVPDHTRLAILNIIPFVEGSLPVKYLGVPLIASRLIYKDCKVLVEKMEGRITNWKNKWISFAGRLQLIGSVLSALYIYWASVFILPKRVVADLEAKMRQFLWSQGSVSQGKAKVSWKSVCLPKAEGGLGIRRIGDMNTALMSHHIWSLLSKRKSLWTYGPKDKANGAIEAIACWLEHSYKHGKTEHWLGERKLGSL
;
A
#
# COMPACT_ATOMS: atom_id res chain seq x y z
N MET A 1 7.18 33.58 -15.96
CA MET A 1 5.93 32.84 -15.65
C MET A 1 5.80 31.71 -16.66
N SER A 2 5.33 30.52 -16.25
CA SER A 2 5.30 29.32 -17.10
C SER A 2 4.24 29.33 -18.22
N GLY A 3 3.33 30.30 -18.25
CA GLY A 3 2.25 30.40 -19.25
C GLY A 3 1.15 29.34 -19.11
N LEU A 4 1.18 28.52 -18.04
CA LEU A 4 0.20 27.45 -17.81
C LEU A 4 -0.97 27.94 -16.96
N ALA A 5 -2.19 27.61 -17.38
CA ALA A 5 -3.43 27.89 -16.65
C ALA A 5 -4.07 26.59 -16.11
N PRO A 6 -4.55 26.56 -14.86
CA PRO A 6 -5.22 25.39 -14.30
C PRO A 6 -6.62 25.20 -14.89
N SER A 7 -7.01 23.94 -15.11
CA SER A 7 -8.37 23.59 -15.57
C SER A 7 -9.35 23.62 -14.41
N THR A 8 -10.36 24.50 -14.48
CA THR A 8 -11.40 24.63 -13.44
C THR A 8 -12.26 23.37 -13.28
N GLN A 9 -12.46 22.60 -14.36
CA GLN A 9 -13.25 21.37 -14.33
C GLN A 9 -12.54 20.18 -13.66
N LYS A 10 -11.20 20.17 -13.69
CA LYS A 10 -10.39 19.06 -13.14
C LYS A 10 -9.78 19.39 -11.78
N SER A 11 -9.77 20.67 -11.42
CA SER A 11 -9.16 21.16 -10.18
C SER A 11 -10.21 21.25 -9.09
N THR A 12 -9.89 20.65 -7.94
CA THR A 12 -10.72 20.70 -6.73
C THR A 12 -9.85 21.10 -5.56
N ILE A 13 -10.43 21.82 -4.62
CA ILE A 13 -9.75 22.24 -3.39
C ILE A 13 -10.18 21.37 -2.23
N PHE A 14 -9.24 21.01 -1.36
CA PHE A 14 -9.48 20.22 -0.16
C PHE A 14 -8.94 20.98 1.05
N PHE A 15 -9.76 21.13 2.08
CA PHE A 15 -9.36 21.75 3.32
C PHE A 15 -9.12 20.68 4.39
N CYS A 16 -8.04 20.82 5.14
CA CYS A 16 -7.71 19.94 6.26
C CYS A 16 -7.41 20.83 7.48
N ASN A 17 -8.27 20.75 8.51
CA ASN A 17 -8.08 21.48 9.78
C ASN A 17 -7.95 23.00 9.60
N VAL A 18 -8.83 23.60 8.79
CA VAL A 18 -8.88 25.06 8.54
C VAL A 18 -10.20 25.62 9.11
N PRO A 19 -10.18 26.74 9.86
CA PRO A 19 -11.41 27.38 10.34
C PRO A 19 -12.35 27.82 9.21
N ASP A 20 -13.66 27.73 9.43
CA ASP A 20 -14.66 27.98 8.38
C ASP A 20 -14.57 29.37 7.77
N HIS A 21 -14.27 30.40 8.57
CA HIS A 21 -14.11 31.77 8.04
C HIS A 21 -12.98 31.88 7.01
N THR A 22 -11.86 31.18 7.22
CA THR A 22 -10.72 31.17 6.29
C THR A 22 -11.06 30.34 5.06
N ARG A 23 -11.73 29.20 5.24
CA ARG A 23 -12.21 28.34 4.15
C ARG A 23 -13.12 29.11 3.20
N LEU A 24 -14.12 29.83 3.72
CA LEU A 24 -15.05 30.64 2.93
C LEU A 24 -14.33 31.79 2.22
N ALA A 25 -13.39 32.46 2.88
CA ALA A 25 -12.59 33.52 2.25
C ALA A 25 -11.79 32.99 1.05
N ILE A 26 -11.21 31.80 1.15
CA ILE A 26 -10.45 31.16 0.06
C ILE A 26 -11.38 30.75 -1.09
N LEU A 27 -12.55 30.18 -0.79
CA LEU A 27 -13.53 29.78 -1.79
C LEU A 27 -14.12 30.97 -2.57
N ASN A 28 -14.16 32.17 -1.98
CA ASN A 28 -14.57 33.39 -2.67
C ASN A 28 -13.52 33.91 -3.67
N ILE A 29 -12.25 33.54 -3.49
CA ILE A 29 -11.14 34.00 -4.34
C ILE A 29 -10.85 32.99 -5.46
N ILE A 30 -10.97 31.70 -5.17
CA ILE A 30 -10.54 30.62 -6.07
C ILE A 30 -11.76 30.02 -6.78
N PRO A 31 -11.75 29.87 -8.12
CA PRO A 31 -12.88 29.34 -8.90
C PRO A 31 -12.97 27.81 -8.87
N PHE A 32 -12.47 27.14 -7.83
CA PHE A 32 -12.45 25.67 -7.74
C PHE A 32 -13.53 25.18 -6.78
N VAL A 33 -14.17 24.06 -7.16
CA VAL A 33 -15.16 23.40 -6.32
C VAL A 33 -14.45 22.72 -5.15
N GLU A 34 -15.05 22.83 -3.98
CA GLU A 34 -14.59 22.09 -2.82
C GLU A 34 -14.90 20.59 -2.95
N GLY A 35 -13.87 19.76 -2.79
CA GLY A 35 -14.01 18.31 -2.73
C GLY A 35 -14.03 17.78 -1.30
N SER A 36 -14.61 16.59 -1.13
CA SER A 36 -14.57 15.84 0.13
C SER A 36 -13.61 14.65 0.03
N LEU A 37 -12.88 14.37 1.12
CA LEU A 37 -12.06 13.16 1.23
C LEU A 37 -12.94 11.96 1.62
N PRO A 38 -12.62 10.73 1.17
CA PRO A 38 -11.42 10.34 0.41
C PRO A 38 -11.56 10.51 -1.12
N VAL A 39 -10.49 10.96 -1.78
CA VAL A 39 -10.44 11.15 -3.26
C VAL A 39 -9.42 10.25 -3.90
N LYS A 40 -9.72 9.72 -5.09
CA LYS A 40 -8.78 8.88 -5.83
C LYS A 40 -7.76 9.72 -6.59
N TYR A 41 -6.48 9.52 -6.31
CA TYR A 41 -5.37 10.16 -7.02
C TYR A 41 -4.43 9.09 -7.56
N LEU A 42 -4.09 9.17 -8.85
CA LEU A 42 -3.23 8.19 -9.54
C LEU A 42 -3.67 6.72 -9.40
N GLY A 43 -4.94 6.48 -9.10
CA GLY A 43 -5.48 5.12 -8.97
C GLY A 43 -5.50 4.56 -7.55
N VAL A 44 -5.02 5.30 -6.55
CA VAL A 44 -5.09 4.99 -5.12
C VAL A 44 -5.94 6.03 -4.37
N PRO A 45 -6.59 5.67 -3.26
CA PRO A 45 -7.33 6.63 -2.45
C PRO A 45 -6.36 7.51 -1.65
N LEU A 46 -6.54 8.83 -1.74
CA LEU A 46 -5.97 9.80 -0.81
C LEU A 46 -6.82 9.81 0.44
N ILE A 47 -6.26 9.27 1.52
CA ILE A 47 -6.93 9.15 2.80
C ILE A 47 -6.03 9.78 3.87
N ALA A 48 -6.63 10.56 4.76
CA ALA A 48 -5.94 11.13 5.93
C ALA A 48 -5.82 10.14 7.11
N SER A 49 -6.38 8.94 6.98
CA SER A 49 -6.46 7.91 8.00
C SER A 49 -5.78 6.61 7.56
N ARG A 50 -5.68 5.64 8.49
CA ARG A 50 -5.10 4.33 8.19
C ARG A 50 -5.95 3.59 7.15
N LEU A 51 -5.27 2.97 6.18
CA LEU A 51 -5.91 2.20 5.12
C LEU A 51 -6.70 1.02 5.70
N ILE A 52 -7.98 0.93 5.36
CA ILE A 52 -8.83 -0.21 5.73
C ILE A 52 -9.07 -1.15 4.55
N TYR A 53 -9.57 -2.35 4.85
CA TYR A 53 -9.85 -3.37 3.81
C TYR A 53 -10.76 -2.84 2.69
N LYS A 54 -11.76 -2.04 3.03
CA LYS A 54 -12.70 -1.46 2.05
C LYS A 54 -12.00 -0.59 1.01
N ASP A 55 -10.98 0.17 1.42
CA ASP A 55 -10.21 1.05 0.54
C ASP A 55 -9.33 0.26 -0.44
N CYS A 56 -8.91 -0.94 -0.02
CA CYS A 56 -8.10 -1.86 -0.82
C CYS A 56 -8.92 -2.69 -1.81
N LYS A 57 -10.26 -2.61 -1.77
CA LYS A 57 -11.13 -3.42 -2.64
C LYS A 57 -10.79 -3.26 -4.11
N VAL A 58 -10.46 -2.04 -4.53
CA VAL A 58 -10.04 -1.72 -5.90
C VAL A 58 -8.78 -2.49 -6.31
N LEU A 59 -7.82 -2.67 -5.39
CA LEU A 59 -6.61 -3.46 -5.67
C LEU A 59 -6.95 -4.94 -5.85
N VAL A 60 -7.77 -5.47 -4.93
CA VAL A 60 -8.20 -6.87 -4.95
C VAL A 60 -8.96 -7.19 -6.25
N GLU A 61 -9.93 -6.34 -6.61
CA GLU A 61 -10.72 -6.48 -7.84
C GLU A 61 -9.87 -6.34 -9.11
N LYS A 62 -8.89 -5.43 -9.13
CA LYS A 62 -7.94 -5.31 -10.25
C LYS A 62 -7.09 -6.56 -10.42
N MET A 63 -6.56 -7.10 -9.33
CA MET A 63 -5.77 -8.34 -9.37
C MET A 63 -6.63 -9.51 -9.85
N GLU A 64 -7.83 -9.64 -9.31
CA GLU A 64 -8.80 -10.66 -9.71
C GLU A 64 -9.18 -10.54 -11.19
N GLY A 65 -9.47 -9.33 -11.68
CA GLY A 65 -9.76 -9.09 -13.09
C GLY A 65 -8.61 -9.47 -14.02
N ARG A 66 -7.35 -9.30 -13.60
CA ARG A 66 -6.20 -9.80 -14.38
C ARG A 66 -6.16 -11.33 -14.39
N ILE A 67 -6.35 -11.96 -13.23
CA ILE A 67 -6.35 -13.41 -13.07
C ILE A 67 -7.46 -14.05 -13.91
N THR A 68 -8.68 -13.52 -13.87
CA THR A 68 -9.82 -14.05 -14.64
C THR A 68 -9.60 -13.90 -16.15
N ASN A 69 -9.05 -12.77 -16.61
CA ASN A 69 -8.70 -12.57 -18.02
C ASN A 69 -7.65 -13.57 -18.52
N TRP A 70 -6.70 -13.95 -17.67
CA TRP A 70 -5.69 -14.94 -17.99
C TRP A 70 -6.20 -16.37 -17.90
N LYS A 71 -7.17 -16.63 -17.02
CA LYS A 71 -7.82 -17.94 -16.89
C LYS A 71 -8.50 -18.38 -18.20
N ASN A 72 -9.04 -17.44 -18.96
CA ASN A 72 -9.63 -17.71 -20.27
C ASN A 72 -8.58 -18.06 -21.35
N LYS A 73 -7.28 -18.06 -21.00
CA LYS A 73 -6.17 -18.41 -21.88
C LYS A 73 -5.46 -19.65 -21.32
N TRP A 74 -5.04 -20.55 -22.21
CA TRP A 74 -4.29 -21.76 -21.85
C TRP A 74 -2.84 -21.39 -21.50
N ILE A 75 -2.59 -21.00 -20.24
CA ILE A 75 -1.27 -20.54 -19.78
C ILE A 75 -0.56 -21.66 -19.03
N SER A 76 0.69 -21.94 -19.39
CA SER A 76 1.56 -22.91 -18.71
C SER A 76 1.88 -22.49 -17.27
N PHE A 77 2.31 -23.44 -16.44
CA PHE A 77 2.74 -23.14 -15.06
C PHE A 77 3.83 -22.06 -14.99
N ALA A 78 4.85 -22.18 -15.84
CA ALA A 78 5.92 -21.19 -15.95
C ALA A 78 5.40 -19.81 -16.39
N GLY A 79 4.45 -19.77 -17.32
CA GLY A 79 3.78 -18.53 -17.73
C GLY A 79 3.02 -17.86 -16.59
N ARG A 80 2.29 -18.64 -15.77
CA ARG A 80 1.59 -18.11 -14.58
C ARG A 80 2.56 -17.57 -13.55
N LEU A 81 3.66 -18.29 -13.29
CA LEU A 81 4.73 -17.81 -12.41
C LEU A 81 5.31 -16.48 -12.90
N GLN A 82 5.57 -16.35 -14.20
CA GLN A 82 6.08 -15.12 -14.79
C GLN A 82 5.08 -13.95 -14.67
N LEU A 83 3.79 -14.19 -14.90
CA LEU A 83 2.74 -13.18 -14.74
C LEU A 83 2.57 -12.73 -13.28
N ILE A 84 2.75 -13.65 -12.33
CA ILE A 84 2.78 -13.33 -10.90
C ILE A 84 3.97 -12.41 -10.59
N GLY A 85 5.18 -12.77 -11.04
CA GLY A 85 6.41 -12.03 -10.76
C GLY A 85 6.50 -10.66 -11.45
N SER A 86 5.83 -10.49 -12.59
CA SER A 86 5.83 -9.24 -13.35
C SER A 86 4.59 -8.39 -13.07
N VAL A 87 3.44 -8.80 -13.59
CA VAL A 87 2.21 -7.98 -13.62
C VAL A 87 1.55 -7.88 -12.26
N LEU A 88 1.34 -9.03 -11.57
CA LEU A 88 0.69 -9.01 -10.26
C LEU A 88 1.59 -8.36 -9.20
N SER A 89 2.90 -8.57 -9.32
CA SER A 89 3.86 -7.91 -8.44
C SER A 89 3.89 -6.41 -8.61
N ALA A 90 3.89 -5.89 -9.84
CA ALA A 90 3.79 -4.45 -10.07
C ALA A 90 2.53 -3.83 -9.45
N LEU A 91 1.38 -4.52 -9.51
CA LEU A 91 0.11 -4.05 -8.94
C LEU A 91 0.18 -3.86 -7.42
N TYR A 92 0.61 -4.88 -6.68
CA TYR A 92 0.67 -4.76 -5.22
C TYR A 92 1.86 -3.90 -4.77
N ILE A 93 2.99 -3.90 -5.48
CA ILE A 93 4.16 -3.07 -5.15
C ILE A 93 3.80 -1.59 -5.23
N TYR A 94 3.02 -1.19 -6.23
CA TYR A 94 2.55 0.19 -6.35
C TYR A 94 1.73 0.66 -5.13
N TRP A 95 0.89 -0.22 -4.56
CA TRP A 95 0.16 0.11 -3.34
C TRP A 95 1.04 0.01 -2.09
N ALA A 96 1.91 -0.99 -2.04
CA ALA A 96 2.80 -1.27 -0.93
C ALA A 96 3.94 -0.23 -0.78
N SER A 97 4.23 0.56 -1.82
CA SER A 97 5.17 1.69 -1.73
C SER A 97 4.53 2.94 -1.14
N VAL A 98 3.20 3.06 -1.18
CA VAL A 98 2.50 4.26 -0.69
C VAL A 98 1.88 4.01 0.70
N PHE A 99 1.40 2.80 0.97
CA PHE A 99 0.65 2.49 2.19
C PHE A 99 1.18 1.28 2.93
N ILE A 100 0.96 1.25 4.24
CA ILE A 100 1.03 0.03 5.04
C ILE A 100 -0.24 -0.80 4.75
N LEU A 101 -0.08 -1.98 4.17
CA LEU A 101 -1.20 -2.83 3.77
C LEU A 101 -1.77 -3.60 4.97
N PRO A 102 -3.10 -3.64 5.16
CA PRO A 102 -3.69 -4.48 6.20
C PRO A 102 -3.39 -5.96 5.97
N LYS A 103 -3.06 -6.70 7.03
CA LYS A 103 -2.75 -8.14 6.96
C LYS A 103 -3.82 -8.97 6.23
N ARG A 104 -5.10 -8.60 6.40
CA ARG A 104 -6.23 -9.24 5.70
C ARG A 104 -6.12 -9.09 4.17
N VAL A 105 -5.74 -7.91 3.69
CA VAL A 105 -5.57 -7.64 2.25
C VAL A 105 -4.37 -8.41 1.72
N VAL A 106 -3.26 -8.40 2.46
CA VAL A 106 -2.07 -9.18 2.12
C VAL A 106 -2.40 -10.67 1.96
N ALA A 107 -3.13 -11.25 2.92
CA ALA A 107 -3.53 -12.65 2.89
C ALA A 107 -4.46 -12.96 1.70
N ASP A 108 -5.41 -12.08 1.38
CA ASP A 108 -6.33 -12.27 0.26
C ASP A 108 -5.62 -12.20 -1.10
N LEU A 109 -4.72 -11.23 -1.29
CA LEU A 109 -3.90 -11.13 -2.52
C LEU A 109 -3.00 -12.36 -2.70
N GLU A 110 -2.32 -12.79 -1.63
CA GLU A 110 -1.47 -14.00 -1.67
C GLU A 110 -2.30 -15.27 -1.92
N ALA A 111 -3.51 -15.38 -1.37
CA ALA A 111 -4.43 -16.47 -1.66
C ALA A 111 -4.84 -16.52 -3.14
N LYS A 112 -5.16 -15.37 -3.74
CA LYS A 112 -5.48 -15.26 -5.17
C LYS A 112 -4.28 -15.60 -6.06
N MET A 113 -3.07 -15.13 -5.72
CA MET A 113 -1.84 -15.51 -6.43
C MET A 113 -1.57 -17.01 -6.34
N ARG A 114 -1.74 -17.60 -5.16
CA ARG A 114 -1.59 -19.04 -4.93
C ARG A 114 -2.59 -19.85 -5.75
N GLN A 115 -3.86 -19.46 -5.72
CA GLN A 115 -4.91 -20.13 -6.49
C GLN A 115 -4.64 -20.04 -8.00
N PHE A 116 -4.22 -18.88 -8.48
CA PHE A 116 -3.85 -18.70 -9.88
C PHE A 116 -2.67 -19.60 -10.29
N LEU A 117 -1.59 -19.64 -9.49
CA LEU A 117 -0.40 -20.46 -9.80
C LEU A 117 -0.75 -21.94 -9.98
N TRP A 118 -1.56 -22.49 -9.08
CA TRP A 118 -1.94 -23.90 -9.06
C TRP A 118 -3.20 -24.23 -9.87
N SER A 119 -3.84 -23.25 -10.49
CA SER A 119 -5.03 -23.48 -11.32
C SER A 119 -4.73 -24.41 -12.51
N GLN A 120 -5.65 -25.34 -12.78
CA GLN A 120 -5.58 -26.28 -13.90
C GLN A 120 -6.70 -25.98 -14.91
N GLY A 121 -6.69 -24.78 -15.51
CA GLY A 121 -7.72 -24.34 -16.46
C GLY A 121 -9.05 -23.90 -15.82
N SER A 122 -9.31 -24.20 -14.54
CA SER A 122 -10.42 -23.62 -13.78
C SER A 122 -10.02 -23.26 -12.33
N VAL A 123 -10.70 -22.25 -11.76
CA VAL A 123 -10.41 -21.65 -10.44
C VAL A 123 -10.70 -22.60 -9.28
N SER A 124 -11.55 -23.61 -9.49
CA SER A 124 -11.98 -24.56 -8.45
C SER A 124 -11.19 -25.86 -8.40
N GLN A 125 -10.36 -26.18 -9.40
CA GLN A 125 -9.78 -27.53 -9.56
C GLN A 125 -8.30 -27.63 -9.16
N GLY A 126 -7.62 -26.52 -8.85
CA GLY A 126 -6.21 -26.50 -8.51
C GLY A 126 -5.94 -26.56 -7.00
N LYS A 127 -5.69 -27.74 -6.43
CA LYS A 127 -5.17 -27.85 -5.06
C LYS A 127 -3.70 -27.45 -5.03
N ALA A 128 -3.34 -26.56 -4.11
CA ALA A 128 -1.96 -26.14 -3.94
C ALA A 128 -1.10 -27.31 -3.45
N LYS A 129 -0.11 -27.70 -4.27
CA LYS A 129 0.77 -28.84 -3.98
C LYS A 129 1.86 -28.53 -2.96
N VAL A 130 2.23 -27.25 -2.85
CA VAL A 130 3.32 -26.78 -1.99
C VAL A 130 2.82 -25.62 -1.13
N SER A 131 3.36 -25.49 0.07
CA SER A 131 3.06 -24.37 0.96
C SER A 131 3.46 -23.04 0.31
N TRP A 132 2.69 -21.98 0.52
CA TRP A 132 3.02 -20.66 -0.04
C TRP A 132 4.35 -20.12 0.49
N LYS A 133 4.68 -20.42 1.76
CA LYS A 133 5.96 -20.04 2.36
C LYS A 133 7.14 -20.65 1.61
N SER A 134 7.08 -21.95 1.28
CA SER A 134 8.12 -22.64 0.51
C SER A 134 8.21 -22.14 -0.92
N VAL A 135 7.06 -21.85 -1.56
CA VAL A 135 7.02 -21.25 -2.91
C VAL A 135 7.74 -19.89 -2.95
N CYS A 136 7.62 -19.11 -1.88
CA CYS A 136 8.20 -17.78 -1.79
C CYS A 136 9.70 -17.74 -1.45
N LEU A 137 10.32 -18.90 -1.17
CA LEU A 137 11.76 -18.95 -0.92
C LEU A 137 12.55 -18.54 -2.18
N PRO A 138 13.79 -18.05 -2.01
CA PRO A 138 14.71 -17.84 -3.13
C PRO A 138 14.91 -19.12 -3.94
N LYS A 139 15.24 -18.97 -5.23
CA LYS A 139 15.53 -20.13 -6.10
C LYS A 139 16.71 -20.96 -5.60
N ALA A 140 17.69 -20.32 -4.96
CA ALA A 140 18.83 -21.00 -4.34
C ALA A 140 18.43 -21.92 -3.19
N GLU A 141 17.30 -21.65 -2.53
CA GLU A 141 16.74 -22.45 -1.43
C GLU A 141 15.62 -23.40 -1.89
N GLY A 142 15.51 -23.63 -3.21
CA GLY A 142 14.50 -24.53 -3.79
C GLY A 142 13.10 -23.93 -3.92
N GLY A 143 12.92 -22.62 -3.69
CA GLY A 143 11.65 -21.92 -3.95
C GLY A 143 11.50 -21.41 -5.38
N LEU A 144 10.38 -20.74 -5.67
CA LEU A 144 10.10 -20.17 -6.99
C LEU A 144 10.52 -18.68 -7.10
N GLY A 145 11.02 -18.08 -6.02
CA GLY A 145 11.48 -16.69 -6.00
C GLY A 145 10.36 -15.63 -6.00
N ILE A 146 9.12 -16.01 -5.67
CA ILE A 146 8.03 -15.04 -5.45
C ILE A 146 8.23 -14.37 -4.09
N ARG A 147 8.38 -13.05 -4.04
CA ARG A 147 8.47 -12.34 -2.75
C ARG A 147 7.10 -12.27 -2.05
N ARG A 148 7.09 -12.46 -0.73
CA ARG A 148 5.89 -12.25 0.10
C ARG A 148 5.49 -10.78 0.09
N ILE A 149 4.19 -10.51 0.01
CA ILE A 149 3.68 -9.13 -0.07
C ILE A 149 3.95 -8.40 1.25
N GLY A 150 3.79 -9.08 2.39
CA GLY A 150 4.06 -8.50 3.72
C GLY A 150 5.51 -8.06 3.90
N ASP A 151 6.45 -8.90 3.49
CA ASP A 151 7.89 -8.60 3.58
C ASP A 151 8.26 -7.43 2.66
N MET A 152 7.69 -7.41 1.45
CA MET A 152 7.87 -6.30 0.52
C MET A 152 7.31 -4.99 1.04
N ASN A 153 6.12 -5.00 1.63
CA ASN A 153 5.53 -3.80 2.20
C ASN A 153 6.37 -3.27 3.37
N THR A 154 6.84 -4.17 4.24
CA THR A 154 7.72 -3.81 5.36
C THR A 154 9.04 -3.20 4.85
N ALA A 155 9.67 -3.82 3.84
CA ALA A 155 10.92 -3.33 3.25
C ALA A 155 10.75 -1.96 2.59
N LEU A 156 9.67 -1.75 1.82
CA LEU A 156 9.39 -0.47 1.16
C LEU A 156 9.12 0.64 2.19
N MET A 157 8.34 0.36 3.22
CA MET A 157 8.07 1.32 4.30
C MET A 157 9.35 1.67 5.06
N SER A 158 10.20 0.68 5.34
CA SER A 158 11.51 0.88 5.96
C SER A 158 12.41 1.77 5.10
N HIS A 159 12.44 1.54 3.79
CA HIS A 159 13.19 2.38 2.85
C HIS A 159 12.69 3.84 2.83
N HIS A 160 11.38 4.06 2.90
CA HIS A 160 10.81 5.42 2.99
C HIS A 160 11.26 6.12 4.28
N ILE A 161 11.18 5.44 5.42
CA ILE A 161 11.61 5.99 6.71
C ILE A 161 13.11 6.29 6.71
N TRP A 162 13.92 5.34 6.24
CA TRP A 162 15.36 5.53 6.08
C TRP A 162 15.67 6.75 5.20
N SER A 163 14.94 6.91 4.09
CA SER A 163 15.12 8.05 3.20
C SER A 163 14.75 9.39 3.83
N LEU A 164 13.78 9.42 4.75
CA LEU A 164 13.43 10.61 5.53
C LEU A 164 14.52 10.94 6.56
N LEU A 165 15.00 9.92 7.28
CA LEU A 165 16.03 10.07 8.32
C LEU A 165 17.40 10.44 7.75
N SER A 166 17.74 9.91 6.57
CA SER A 166 19.05 10.14 5.90
C SER A 166 19.19 11.53 5.28
N LYS A 167 18.30 12.48 5.60
CA LYS A 167 18.34 13.89 5.16
C LYS A 167 18.60 14.07 3.66
N ARG A 168 17.99 13.23 2.80
CA ARG A 168 17.96 13.57 1.38
C ARG A 168 17.25 14.91 1.24
N LYS A 169 17.88 15.86 0.54
CA LYS A 169 17.29 17.18 0.20
C LYS A 169 16.02 16.95 -0.62
N SER A 170 14.91 16.71 0.05
CA SER A 170 13.60 16.55 -0.56
C SER A 170 12.67 17.64 -0.03
N LEU A 171 11.75 18.10 -0.86
CA LEU A 171 10.76 19.12 -0.47
C LEU A 171 9.98 18.73 0.81
N TRP A 172 9.81 17.44 1.07
CA TRP A 172 9.17 16.91 2.28
C TRP A 172 9.94 17.19 3.58
N THR A 173 11.25 17.45 3.50
CA THR A 173 12.11 17.69 4.69
C THR A 173 12.19 19.16 5.10
N TYR A 174 11.49 20.06 4.39
CA TYR A 174 11.53 21.52 4.61
C TYR A 174 10.42 22.03 5.58
N GLY A 175 9.51 21.16 6.05
CA GLY A 175 8.40 21.54 6.95
C GLY A 175 8.75 21.54 8.46
N PRO A 176 7.86 22.08 9.33
CA PRO A 176 8.08 22.15 10.78
C PRO A 176 8.29 20.76 11.39
N LYS A 177 9.42 20.58 12.10
CA LYS A 177 9.98 19.26 12.45
C LYS A 177 9.40 18.64 13.72
N ASP A 178 8.57 19.38 14.46
CA ASP A 178 8.36 19.11 15.89
C ASP A 178 7.31 18.00 16.17
N LYS A 179 6.45 17.68 15.19
CA LYS A 179 5.40 16.64 15.34
C LYS A 179 5.63 15.38 14.48
N ALA A 180 6.38 15.50 13.39
CA ALA A 180 6.66 14.38 12.49
C ALA A 180 7.69 13.39 13.09
N ASN A 181 8.63 13.90 13.88
CA ASN A 181 9.70 13.07 14.47
C ASN A 181 9.16 11.99 15.42
N GLY A 182 8.16 12.28 16.25
CA GLY A 182 7.60 11.29 17.18
C GLY A 182 6.86 10.13 16.49
N ALA A 183 6.17 10.40 15.37
CA ALA A 183 5.53 9.34 14.58
C ALA A 183 6.57 8.51 13.80
N ILE A 184 7.62 9.15 13.29
CA ILE A 184 8.73 8.48 12.60
C ILE A 184 9.52 7.61 13.58
N GLU A 185 9.80 8.10 14.78
CA GLU A 185 10.47 7.35 15.85
C GLU A 185 9.62 6.17 16.33
N ALA A 186 8.32 6.34 16.50
CA ALA A 186 7.43 5.23 16.87
C ALA A 186 7.39 4.13 15.78
N ILE A 187 7.40 4.50 14.50
CA ILE A 187 7.40 3.53 13.39
C ILE A 187 8.80 2.90 13.22
N ALA A 188 9.88 3.68 13.38
CA ALA A 188 11.25 3.16 13.36
C ALA A 188 11.50 2.18 14.52
N CYS A 189 11.03 2.52 15.73
CA CYS A 189 11.05 1.64 16.90
C CYS A 189 10.21 0.37 16.67
N TRP A 190 9.04 0.49 16.03
CA TRP A 190 8.22 -0.67 15.66
C TRP A 190 8.90 -1.57 14.62
N LEU A 191 9.62 -0.99 13.66
CA LEU A 191 10.37 -1.72 12.64
C LEU A 191 11.60 -2.41 13.22
N GLU A 192 12.37 -1.74 14.09
CA GLU A 192 13.50 -2.37 14.79
C GLU A 192 13.02 -3.52 15.68
N HIS A 193 11.91 -3.34 16.40
CA HIS A 193 11.33 -4.37 17.24
C HIS A 193 10.81 -5.55 16.40
N SER A 194 10.11 -5.28 15.29
CA SER A 194 9.61 -6.31 14.37
C SER A 194 10.74 -7.07 13.67
N TYR A 195 11.84 -6.39 13.32
CA TYR A 195 13.01 -6.99 12.68
C TYR A 195 13.81 -7.85 13.65
N LYS A 196 13.96 -7.42 14.92
CA LYS A 196 14.69 -8.18 15.94
C LYS A 196 13.94 -9.41 16.48
N HIS A 197 12.60 -9.40 16.51
CA HIS A 197 11.85 -10.41 17.25
C HIS A 197 11.09 -11.47 16.45
N GLY A 198 11.03 -11.42 15.11
CA GLY A 198 10.61 -12.58 14.28
C GLY A 198 9.29 -13.29 14.68
N LYS A 199 8.42 -12.66 15.48
CA LYS A 199 7.16 -13.21 15.99
C LYS A 199 6.14 -12.09 16.15
N THR A 200 4.94 -12.40 15.67
CA THR A 200 3.72 -11.64 15.84
C THR A 200 3.19 -11.76 17.28
N GLU A 201 2.76 -10.63 17.83
CA GLU A 201 1.75 -10.40 18.89
C GLU A 201 2.23 -9.72 20.18
N HIS A 202 1.28 -8.94 20.71
CA HIS A 202 1.20 -8.18 21.95
C HIS A 202 1.61 -6.69 21.96
N TRP A 203 0.72 -5.89 22.59
CA TRP A 203 0.77 -4.44 22.93
C TRP A 203 -0.10 -3.46 22.12
N LEU A 204 -1.41 -3.58 22.30
CA LEU A 204 -2.34 -2.44 22.44
C LEU A 204 -3.15 -2.65 23.72
N GLY A 205 -2.50 -2.47 24.86
CA GLY A 205 -3.12 -2.49 26.18
C GLY A 205 -2.24 -1.67 27.10
N GLU A 206 -2.83 -0.72 27.81
CA GLU A 206 -2.18 0.16 28.80
C GLU A 206 -1.51 1.43 28.26
N ARG A 207 -2.33 2.37 27.77
CA ARG A 207 -2.18 3.75 28.24
C ARG A 207 -3.12 3.93 29.43
N LYS A 208 -2.59 3.71 30.63
CA LYS A 208 -3.23 4.15 31.87
C LYS A 208 -3.38 5.67 31.85
N LEU A 209 -4.56 6.11 32.25
CA LEU A 209 -4.85 7.45 32.77
C LEU A 209 -3.91 7.79 33.93
N GLY A 210 -3.51 9.06 33.99
CA GLY A 210 -2.82 9.71 35.11
C GLY A 210 -2.28 11.06 34.62
N SER A 211 -3.08 12.13 34.60
CA SER A 211 -3.30 13.09 35.72
C SER A 211 -2.02 13.83 36.15
N LEU A 212 -1.80 15.00 35.56
CA LEU A 212 -1.75 16.32 36.21
C LEU A 212 -1.82 17.40 35.12
#